data_AF-A0ABD5DED3-F1
#
_entry.id   AF-A0ABD5DED3-F1
#
_cell.length_a   1.000
_cell.length_b   1.000
_cell.length_c   1.000
_cell.angle_alpha   90.00
_cell.angle_beta   90.00
_cell.angle_gamma   90.00
#
_symmetry.space_group_name_H-M   'P 1'
#
loop_
_entity.id
_entity.type
_entity.pdbx_description
1 polymer ?
#
loop_
_entity_poly.entity_id
_entity_poly.type
_entity_poly.pdbx_seq_one_letter_code
_entity_poly.pdbx_strand_id
1 'polypeptide(L)'
;MTTILVKDALRASVEAASGGKQTVLYTPKGQPTFVNIIPKVSIESMNPALGISGVHPAFKQGDREIPYLYVGTYQGCVLNGEVLS
;
A
#
# COMPACT_ATOMS: atom_id res chain seq x y z
N MET A 1 3.07 35.72 -3.43
CA MET A 1 2.53 34.51 -4.07
C MET A 1 1.95 33.65 -2.94
N THR A 2 0.64 33.46 -2.88
CA THR A 2 0.01 32.70 -1.79
C THR A 2 -0.11 31.25 -2.23
N THR A 3 0.65 30.36 -1.61
CA THR A 3 0.54 28.92 -1.84
C THR A 3 -0.64 28.39 -1.02
N ILE A 4 -1.74 28.03 -1.68
CA ILE A 4 -2.86 27.34 -1.04
C ILE A 4 -2.51 25.84 -0.99
N LEU A 5 -2.26 25.32 0.21
CA LEU A 5 -2.07 23.89 0.43
C LEU A 5 -3.45 23.24 0.55
N VAL A 6 -3.99 22.74 -0.57
CA VAL A 6 -5.18 21.88 -0.52
C VAL A 6 -4.73 20.52 0.01
N LYS A 7 -5.02 20.27 1.30
CA LYS A 7 -4.80 18.96 1.89
C LYS A 7 -5.68 17.95 1.15
N ASP A 8 -5.07 16.88 0.68
CA ASP A 8 -5.77 15.74 0.11
C ASP A 8 -6.70 15.14 1.17
N ALA A 9 -7.97 15.56 1.11
CA ALA A 9 -8.98 15.23 2.10
C ALA A 9 -9.34 13.74 2.06
N LEU A 10 -9.30 13.12 0.87
CA LEU A 10 -9.64 11.71 0.70
C LEU A 10 -8.56 10.83 1.31
N ARG A 11 -7.29 11.06 0.97
CA ARG A 11 -6.19 10.30 1.56
C ARG A 11 -6.13 10.47 3.07
N ALA A 12 -6.28 11.70 3.56
CA ALA A 12 -6.25 11.98 4.99
C ALA A 12 -7.40 11.30 5.76
N SER A 13 -8.60 11.24 5.17
CA SER A 13 -9.74 10.57 5.82
C SER A 13 -9.56 9.05 5.87
N VAL A 14 -9.04 8.44 4.82
CA VAL A 14 -8.76 6.99 4.75
C VAL A 14 -7.64 6.60 5.71
N GLU A 15 -6.55 7.37 5.75
CA GLU A 15 -5.45 7.15 6.70
C GLU A 15 -5.94 7.26 8.15
N ALA A 16 -6.77 8.27 8.46
CA ALA A 16 -7.31 8.44 9.80
C ALA A 16 -8.30 7.31 10.17
N ALA A 17 -9.22 6.95 9.28
CA ALA A 17 -10.24 5.93 9.54
C ALA A 17 -9.65 4.52 9.70
N SER A 18 -8.56 4.21 8.98
CA SER A 18 -7.88 2.93 9.06
C SER A 18 -6.80 2.85 10.15
N GLY A 19 -6.53 3.94 10.86
CA GLY A 19 -5.42 4.04 11.81
C GLY A 19 -4.05 3.90 11.13
N GLY A 20 -3.92 4.40 9.90
CA GLY A 20 -2.70 4.35 9.09
C GLY A 20 -2.45 2.99 8.40
N LYS A 21 -3.42 2.08 8.43
CA LYS A 21 -3.31 0.76 7.76
C LYS A 21 -3.68 0.82 6.27
N GLN A 22 -4.34 1.89 5.86
CA GLN A 22 -4.74 2.15 4.48
C GLN A 22 -4.35 3.56 4.07
N THR A 23 -4.14 3.74 2.76
CA THR A 23 -3.95 5.07 2.16
C THR A 23 -4.54 5.08 0.75
N VAL A 24 -4.50 6.24 0.11
CA VAL A 24 -4.94 6.44 -1.26
C VAL A 24 -3.74 6.89 -2.09
N LEU A 25 -3.42 6.10 -3.11
CA LEU A 25 -2.40 6.43 -4.09
C LEU A 25 -3.08 6.95 -5.36
N TYR A 26 -2.41 7.86 -6.05
CA TYR A 26 -2.93 8.44 -7.29
C TYR A 26 -2.14 7.91 -8.47
N THR A 27 -2.87 7.44 -9.48
CA THR A 27 -2.29 7.02 -10.76
C THR A 27 -1.71 8.21 -11.52
N PRO A 28 -0.94 8.01 -12.61
CA PRO A 28 -0.49 9.10 -13.47
C PRO A 28 -1.62 10.00 -14.00
N LYS A 29 -2.85 9.47 -14.14
CA LYS A 29 -4.04 10.26 -14.51
C LYS A 29 -4.77 10.90 -13.31
N GLY A 30 -4.22 10.80 -12.11
CA GLY A 30 -4.81 11.35 -10.89
C GLY A 30 -6.03 10.57 -10.39
N GLN A 31 -6.19 9.30 -10.76
CA GLN A 31 -7.28 8.47 -10.27
C GLN A 31 -6.92 7.89 -8.90
N PRO A 32 -7.81 7.97 -7.89
CA PRO A 32 -7.54 7.44 -6.57
C PRO A 32 -7.64 5.91 -6.54
N THR A 33 -6.67 5.28 -5.89
CA THR A 33 -6.60 3.83 -5.66
C THR A 33 -6.37 3.57 -4.18
N PHE A 34 -7.30 2.87 -3.55
CA PHE A 34 -7.27 2.52 -2.13
C PHE A 34 -6.36 1.33 -1.92
N VAL A 35 -5.35 1.48 -1.05
CA VAL A 35 -4.38 0.43 -0.79
C VAL A 35 -4.24 0.15 0.70
N ASN A 36 -4.10 -1.13 1.03
CA ASN A 36 -3.65 -1.61 2.32
C ASN A 36 -2.12 -1.55 2.39
N ILE A 37 -1.61 -1.08 3.52
CA ILE A 37 -0.18 -1.02 3.83
C ILE A 37 0.18 -2.28 4.62
N ILE A 38 0.88 -3.22 3.99
CA ILE A 38 1.36 -4.44 4.64
C ILE A 38 2.82 -4.21 5.04
N PRO A 39 3.15 -4.11 6.34
CA PRO A 39 4.53 -3.93 6.78
C PRO A 39 5.36 -5.19 6.55
N LYS A 40 6.68 -5.02 6.38
CA LYS A 40 7.63 -6.13 6.26
C LYS A 40 7.50 -7.09 7.45
N VAL A 41 7.40 -8.37 7.13
CA VAL A 41 7.30 -9.47 8.11
C VAL A 41 8.29 -10.57 7.77
N SER A 42 8.84 -11.22 8.80
CA SER A 42 9.67 -12.41 8.63
C SER A 42 8.80 -13.68 8.59
N ILE A 43 9.26 -14.72 7.89
CA ILE A 43 8.51 -15.97 7.77
C ILE A 43 8.34 -16.61 9.16
N GLU A 44 9.37 -16.58 9.99
CA GLU A 44 9.30 -17.15 11.34
C GLU A 44 8.32 -16.42 12.28
N SER A 45 8.11 -15.12 12.09
CA SER A 45 7.14 -14.36 12.89
C SER A 45 5.69 -14.59 12.45
N MET A 46 5.48 -14.91 11.17
CA MET A 46 4.15 -15.18 10.61
C MET A 46 3.71 -16.64 10.80
N ASN A 47 4.61 -17.61 10.58
CA ASN A 47 4.32 -19.02 10.73
C ASN A 47 5.57 -19.82 11.14
N PRO A 48 5.82 -19.93 12.46
CA PRO A 48 6.97 -20.68 12.98
C PRO A 48 7.03 -22.14 12.54
N ALA A 49 5.89 -22.77 12.24
CA ALA A 49 5.80 -24.19 11.91
C ALA A 49 6.45 -24.56 10.58
N LEU A 50 6.72 -23.57 9.71
CA LEU A 50 7.41 -23.81 8.45
C LEU A 50 8.89 -24.16 8.64
N GLY A 51 9.50 -23.81 9.78
CA GLY A 51 10.92 -24.00 10.03
C GLY A 51 11.84 -23.22 9.08
N ILE A 52 11.29 -22.23 8.35
CA ILE A 52 12.00 -21.38 7.40
C ILE A 52 12.21 -20.02 8.06
N SER A 53 13.44 -19.53 8.02
CA SER A 53 13.80 -18.20 8.53
C SER A 53 14.04 -17.20 7.41
N GLY A 54 13.84 -15.91 7.73
CA GLY A 54 14.17 -14.79 6.86
C GLY A 54 12.96 -13.98 6.38
N VAL A 55 13.26 -12.95 5.59
CA VAL A 55 12.24 -12.02 5.08
C VAL A 55 11.37 -12.70 4.03
N HIS A 56 10.04 -12.51 4.15
CA HIS A 56 9.08 -13.07 3.22
C HIS A 56 9.38 -12.60 1.77
N PRO A 57 9.40 -13.49 0.76
CA PRO A 57 9.84 -13.16 -0.60
C PRO A 57 9.10 -11.99 -1.25
N ALA A 58 7.84 -11.76 -0.88
CA ALA A 58 7.06 -10.62 -1.38
C ALA A 58 7.71 -9.25 -1.07
N PHE A 59 8.54 -9.15 -0.02
CA PHE A 59 9.26 -7.92 0.32
C PHE A 59 10.64 -7.83 -0.33
N LYS A 60 10.96 -8.68 -1.31
CA LYS A 60 12.22 -8.61 -2.08
C LYS A 60 11.93 -8.13 -3.49
N GLN A 61 12.53 -7.00 -3.87
CA GLN A 61 12.51 -6.44 -5.21
C GLN A 61 13.93 -6.52 -5.80
N GLY A 62 14.19 -7.58 -6.56
CA GLY A 62 15.55 -7.94 -6.95
C GLY A 62 16.41 -8.23 -5.72
N ASP A 63 17.56 -7.55 -5.61
CA ASP A 63 18.47 -7.70 -4.48
C ASP A 63 18.13 -6.80 -3.28
N ARG A 64 17.03 -6.04 -3.33
CA ARG A 64 16.65 -5.07 -2.29
C ARG A 64 15.41 -5.53 -1.52
N GLU A 65 15.44 -5.34 -0.21
CA GLU A 65 14.25 -5.49 0.63
C GLU A 65 13.45 -4.19 0.69
N ILE A 66 12.13 -4.31 0.59
CA ILE A 66 11.19 -3.19 0.74
C ILE A 66 10.50 -3.24 2.12
N PRO A 67 10.28 -2.08 2.77
CA PRO A 67 9.73 -2.03 4.13
C PRO A 67 8.22 -2.28 4.20
N TYR A 68 7.50 -2.14 3.09
CA TYR A 68 6.05 -2.32 3.01
C TYR A 68 5.62 -2.70 1.61
N LEU A 69 4.43 -3.30 1.52
CA LEU A 69 3.70 -3.55 0.29
C LEU A 69 2.41 -2.72 0.28
N TYR A 70 2.07 -2.19 -0.88
CA TYR A 70 0.76 -1.61 -1.14
C TYR A 70 -0.07 -2.60 -1.92
N VAL A 71 -1.16 -3.08 -1.32
CA VAL A 71 -2.06 -4.05 -1.94
C VAL A 71 -3.43 -3.41 -2.10
N GLY A 72 -4.04 -3.53 -3.27
CA GLY A 72 -5.39 -3.02 -3.52
C GLY A 72 -6.38 -3.48 -2.45
N THR A 73 -7.15 -2.55 -1.91
CA THR A 73 -8.14 -2.83 -0.85
C THR A 73 -9.35 -3.59 -1.39
N TYR A 74 -9.81 -3.22 -2.58
CA TYR A 74 -11.00 -3.77 -3.23
C TYR A 74 -10.64 -4.50 -4.51
N GLN A 75 -11.61 -5.25 -5.05
CA GLN A 75 -11.44 -5.93 -6.33
C GLN A 75 -11.12 -4.92 -7.43
N GLY A 76 -10.08 -5.22 -8.21
CA GLY A 76 -9.58 -4.30 -9.22
C GLY A 76 -10.62 -4.00 -10.29
N CYS A 77 -10.71 -2.72 -10.69
CA CYS A 77 -11.56 -2.27 -11.79
C CYS A 77 -10.72 -1.50 -12.82
N VAL A 78 -11.07 -1.60 -14.09
CA VAL A 78 -10.41 -0.82 -15.14
C VAL A 78 -11.22 0.44 -15.38
N LEU A 79 -10.61 1.59 -15.12
CA LEU A 79 -11.21 2.89 -15.38
C LEU A 79 -10.21 3.76 -16.14
N ASN A 80 -10.66 4.33 -17.26
CA ASN A 80 -9.82 5.17 -18.13
C ASN A 80 -8.50 4.50 -18.54
N GLY A 81 -8.47 3.17 -18.68
CA GLY A 81 -7.29 2.40 -19.08
C GLY A 81 -6.25 2.17 -17.97
N GLU A 82 -6.59 2.43 -16.71
CA GLU A 82 -5.76 2.11 -15.54
C GLU A 82 -6.51 1.13 -14.62
N VAL A 83 -5.77 0.26 -13.92
CA VAL A 83 -6.35 -0.64 -12.91
C VAL A 83 -6.38 0.09 -11.58
N LEU A 84 -7.56 0.28 -11.03
CA LEU A 84 -7.82 0.88 -9.73
C LEU A 84 -8.26 -0.18 -8.73
N SER A 85 -8.23 0.18 -7.46
CA SER A 85 -8.74 -0.59 -6.34
C SER A 85 -9.57 0.36 -5.48
#